data_AF-A0A7Y2XWF3-F1
#
_entry.id   AF-A0A7Y2XWF3-F1
#
_cell.length_a   1.000
_cell.length_b   1.000
_cell.length_c   1.000
_cell.angle_alpha   90.00
_cell.angle_beta   90.00
_cell.angle_gamma   90.00
#
_symmetry.space_group_name_H-M   'P 1'
#
loop_
_entity.id
_entity.type
_entity.pdbx_description
1 polymer ?
#
loop_
_entity_poly.entity_id
_entity_poly.type
_entity_poly.pdbx_seq_one_letter_code
_entity_poly.pdbx_strand_id
1 'polypeptide(L)'
;MKIDIERIKVDETSRIRKDIGDLASLAQSIQQVGLINPILIDENDTLVAGFRRLSACKNLGYKEVEVRVVEMGGDELKMLDAEVAENFYRKEFTPEEILSTERRRQEIEEARRPKGVFERFWNWIKALFRSDPKPEVEAAPANPAPAAVPQEPAAGAEAKEDLPPEEIKESEEPSASEPEPASEPEPEPEPGPEPEPEPEPEPGTETTQTPPSPPQPKTAEIIEKDGVRHIKWR
;
A
#
# COMPACT_ATOMS: atom_id res chain seq x y z
N MET A 1 6.03 -15.67 -16.33
CA MET A 1 6.05 -17.04 -15.74
C MET A 1 6.80 -16.99 -14.43
N LYS A 2 6.72 -18.01 -13.57
CA LYS A 2 7.55 -18.10 -12.36
C LYS A 2 8.62 -19.16 -12.52
N ILE A 3 9.80 -18.90 -11.97
CA ILE A 3 10.89 -19.88 -11.84
C ILE A 3 11.58 -19.72 -10.49
N ASP A 4 12.28 -20.77 -10.05
CA ASP A 4 13.17 -20.73 -8.89
C ASP A 4 14.23 -19.64 -9.07
N ILE A 5 14.43 -18.81 -8.04
CA ILE A 5 15.36 -17.68 -8.04
C ILE A 5 16.83 -18.13 -8.14
N GLU A 6 17.15 -19.35 -7.70
CA GLU A 6 18.50 -19.92 -7.75
C GLU A 6 18.81 -20.60 -9.09
N ARG A 7 17.79 -20.84 -9.92
CA ARG A 7 17.97 -21.30 -11.31
C ARG A 7 18.49 -20.20 -12.24
N ILE A 8 18.27 -18.93 -11.89
CA ILE A 8 18.66 -17.77 -12.71
C ILE A 8 20.18 -17.60 -12.68
N LYS A 9 20.81 -17.78 -13.83
CA LYS A 9 22.25 -17.58 -14.01
C LYS A 9 22.53 -16.09 -14.13
N VAL A 10 23.49 -15.60 -13.36
CA VAL A 10 23.96 -14.21 -13.46
C VAL A 10 25.43 -14.24 -13.86
N ASP A 11 25.73 -13.75 -15.06
CA ASP A 11 27.07 -13.27 -15.34
C ASP A 11 27.20 -11.87 -14.71
N GLU A 12 28.11 -11.75 -13.74
CA GLU A 12 28.45 -10.51 -13.05
C GLU A 12 29.60 -9.76 -13.75
N THR A 13 30.36 -10.44 -14.62
CA THR A 13 31.56 -9.88 -15.25
C THR A 13 31.24 -8.96 -16.43
N SER A 14 30.16 -9.22 -17.16
CA SER A 14 29.66 -8.42 -18.28
C SER A 14 28.72 -7.26 -17.90
N ARG A 15 28.25 -7.19 -16.65
CA ARG A 15 27.29 -6.17 -16.19
C ARG A 15 27.84 -4.75 -16.30
N ILE A 16 27.00 -3.83 -16.80
CA ILE A 16 27.35 -2.40 -16.89
C ILE A 16 27.42 -1.80 -15.47
N ARG A 17 26.43 -2.12 -14.63
CA ARG A 17 26.30 -1.59 -13.26
C ARG A 17 27.02 -2.48 -12.25
N LYS A 18 28.28 -2.12 -11.93
CA LYS A 18 29.09 -2.80 -10.90
C LYS A 18 28.72 -2.44 -9.46
N ASP A 19 28.25 -1.22 -9.23
CA ASP A 19 27.69 -0.82 -7.94
C ASP A 19 26.15 -0.88 -7.99
N ILE A 20 25.59 -1.78 -7.19
CA ILE A 20 24.15 -2.02 -7.10
C ILE A 20 23.44 -0.89 -6.34
N GLY A 21 24.17 -0.11 -5.53
CA GLY A 21 23.66 0.94 -4.65
C GLY A 21 22.72 0.40 -3.56
N ASP A 22 22.01 1.32 -2.87
CA ASP A 22 21.00 0.92 -1.89
C ASP A 22 19.86 0.10 -2.55
N LEU A 23 19.54 -1.03 -1.93
CA LEU A 23 18.42 -1.89 -2.30
C LEU A 23 17.31 -1.89 -1.25
N ALA A 24 17.48 -1.27 -0.07
CA ALA A 24 16.51 -1.30 1.01
C ALA A 24 15.16 -0.68 0.59
N SER A 25 15.20 0.50 -0.03
CA SER A 25 14.03 1.17 -0.59
C SER A 25 13.30 0.32 -1.65
N LEU A 26 14.03 -0.33 -2.55
CA LEU A 26 13.47 -1.22 -3.57
C LEU A 26 12.89 -2.51 -2.94
N ALA A 27 13.55 -3.08 -1.95
CA ALA A 27 13.08 -4.27 -1.23
C ALA A 27 11.80 -3.98 -0.43
N GLN A 28 11.73 -2.84 0.27
CA GLN A 28 10.49 -2.40 0.94
C GLN A 28 9.34 -2.21 -0.06
N SER A 29 9.62 -1.60 -1.23
CA SER A 29 8.62 -1.47 -2.29
C SER A 29 8.12 -2.84 -2.77
N ILE A 30 9.02 -3.78 -3.08
CA ILE A 30 8.67 -5.15 -3.49
C ILE A 30 7.89 -5.88 -2.39
N GLN A 31 8.19 -5.65 -1.11
CA GLN A 31 7.44 -6.24 0.01
C GLN A 31 6.02 -5.66 0.14
N GLN A 32 5.82 -4.36 -0.16
CA GLN A 32 4.53 -3.69 -0.04
C GLN A 32 3.60 -3.91 -1.23
N VAL A 33 4.12 -3.88 -2.46
CA VAL A 33 3.31 -3.91 -3.71
C VAL A 33 3.66 -5.06 -4.66
N GLY A 34 4.64 -5.91 -4.30
CA GLY A 34 5.11 -7.01 -5.13
C GLY A 34 6.10 -6.59 -6.22
N LEU A 35 6.57 -7.58 -6.98
CA LEU A 35 7.45 -7.38 -8.13
C LEU A 35 6.65 -6.88 -9.35
N ILE A 36 6.36 -5.58 -9.42
CA ILE A 36 5.55 -4.96 -10.50
C ILE A 36 6.16 -5.22 -11.89
N ASN A 37 7.48 -5.09 -12.02
CA ASN A 37 8.19 -5.30 -13.29
C ASN A 37 8.94 -6.64 -13.24
N PRO A 38 8.61 -7.62 -14.10
CA PRO A 38 9.25 -8.93 -14.09
C PRO A 38 10.72 -8.86 -14.48
N ILE A 39 11.49 -9.85 -14.02
CA ILE A 39 12.90 -10.00 -14.38
C ILE A 39 12.99 -10.55 -15.81
N LEU A 40 13.91 -10.04 -16.63
CA LEU A 40 14.10 -10.51 -18.01
C LEU A 40 15.22 -11.55 -18.04
N ILE A 41 14.95 -12.70 -18.64
CA ILE A 41 15.91 -13.80 -18.84
C ILE A 41 15.93 -14.24 -20.30
N ASP A 42 17.00 -14.92 -20.72
CA ASP A 42 17.08 -15.60 -22.02
C ASP A 42 16.48 -17.03 -21.96
N GLU A 43 16.54 -17.73 -23.09
CA GLU A 43 16.13 -19.13 -23.25
C GLU A 43 16.87 -20.12 -22.34
N ASN A 44 18.02 -19.72 -21.80
CA ASN A 44 18.93 -20.55 -20.99
C ASN A 44 18.85 -20.23 -19.48
N ASP A 45 17.84 -19.48 -19.05
CA ASP A 45 17.69 -18.92 -17.68
C ASP A 45 18.80 -17.93 -17.28
N THR A 46 19.51 -17.34 -18.25
CA THR A 46 20.50 -16.29 -18.03
C THR A 46 19.80 -14.94 -17.87
N LEU A 47 20.13 -14.21 -16.80
CA LEU A 47 19.61 -12.87 -16.56
C LEU A 47 19.99 -11.93 -17.72
N VAL A 48 18.99 -11.32 -18.36
CA VAL A 48 19.19 -10.24 -19.32
C VAL A 48 19.11 -8.90 -18.61
N ALA A 49 18.00 -8.59 -17.94
CA ALA A 49 17.80 -7.31 -17.26
C ALA A 49 16.99 -7.43 -15.95
N GLY A 50 17.15 -6.43 -15.07
CA GLY A 50 16.49 -6.40 -13.76
C GLY A 50 17.34 -6.91 -12.59
N PHE A 51 18.68 -6.89 -12.68
CA PHE A 51 19.59 -7.36 -11.64
C PHE A 51 19.28 -6.79 -10.24
N ARG A 52 19.05 -5.49 -10.11
CA ARG A 52 18.66 -4.85 -8.82
C ARG A 52 17.39 -5.48 -8.21
N ARG A 53 16.41 -5.83 -9.05
CA ARG A 53 15.14 -6.46 -8.63
C ARG A 53 15.36 -7.92 -8.23
N LEU A 54 16.17 -8.67 -8.97
CA LEU A 54 16.59 -10.03 -8.60
C LEU A 54 17.29 -10.04 -7.23
N SER A 55 18.28 -9.17 -7.03
CA SER A 55 19.03 -9.07 -5.77
C SER A 55 18.14 -8.65 -4.60
N ALA A 56 17.20 -7.72 -4.81
CA ALA A 56 16.20 -7.37 -3.79
C ALA A 56 15.28 -8.56 -3.44
N CYS A 57 14.83 -9.34 -4.43
CA CYS A 57 14.04 -10.56 -4.18
C CYS A 57 14.85 -11.64 -3.44
N LYS A 58 16.15 -11.83 -3.76
CA LYS A 58 17.05 -12.72 -3.01
C LYS A 58 17.19 -12.27 -1.55
N ASN A 59 17.41 -10.97 -1.30
CA ASN A 59 17.51 -10.40 0.05
C ASN A 59 16.21 -10.55 0.86
N LEU A 60 15.04 -10.53 0.20
CA LEU A 60 13.73 -10.79 0.81
C LEU A 60 13.43 -12.28 1.01
N GLY A 61 14.33 -13.18 0.62
CA GLY A 61 14.16 -14.64 0.79
C GLY A 61 13.15 -15.29 -0.15
N TYR A 62 12.80 -14.64 -1.27
CA TYR A 62 11.88 -15.21 -2.26
C TYR A 62 12.42 -16.54 -2.81
N LYS A 63 11.54 -17.53 -3.01
CA LYS A 63 11.90 -18.81 -3.64
C LYS A 63 11.65 -18.83 -5.13
N GLU A 64 10.55 -18.22 -5.56
CA GLU A 64 10.23 -18.02 -6.97
C GLU A 64 10.10 -16.53 -7.28
N VAL A 65 10.47 -16.15 -8.49
CA VAL A 65 10.31 -14.79 -9.01
C VAL A 65 9.59 -14.80 -10.35
N GLU A 66 8.86 -13.71 -10.64
CA GLU A 66 8.23 -13.55 -11.93
C GLU A 66 9.23 -13.10 -12.99
N VAL A 67 9.31 -13.89 -14.06
CA VAL A 67 10.23 -13.69 -15.18
C VAL A 67 9.50 -13.62 -16.52
N ARG A 68 10.10 -12.87 -17.45
CA ARG A 68 9.80 -12.85 -18.88
C ARG A 68 11.02 -13.40 -19.62
N VAL A 69 10.82 -14.50 -20.35
CA VAL A 69 11.81 -15.02 -21.29
C VAL A 69 11.80 -14.13 -22.54
N VAL A 70 12.98 -13.84 -23.08
CA VAL A 70 13.19 -13.16 -24.35
C VAL A 70 14.07 -14.04 -25.22
N GLU A 71 13.63 -14.29 -26.45
CA GLU A 71 14.44 -15.01 -27.45
C GLU A 71 15.59 -14.10 -27.90
N MET A 72 16.81 -14.53 -27.61
CA MET A 72 18.05 -13.81 -27.90
C MET A 72 19.00 -14.60 -28.80
N GLY A 73 18.85 -15.94 -28.86
CA GLY A 73 19.71 -16.80 -29.69
C GLY A 73 21.20 -16.73 -29.36
N GLY A 74 21.56 -16.33 -28.12
CA GLY A 74 22.95 -16.11 -27.70
C GLY A 74 23.58 -14.80 -28.18
N ASP A 75 22.78 -13.84 -28.69
CA ASP A 75 23.27 -12.55 -29.18
C ASP A 75 23.58 -11.57 -28.01
N GLU A 76 24.85 -11.53 -27.60
CA GLU A 76 25.35 -10.65 -26.52
C GLU A 76 25.05 -9.17 -26.76
N LEU A 77 25.04 -8.71 -28.03
CA LEU A 77 24.73 -7.30 -28.35
C LEU A 77 23.27 -6.98 -28.07
N LYS A 78 22.33 -7.88 -28.40
CA LYS A 78 20.91 -7.71 -28.03
C LYS A 78 20.69 -7.77 -26.52
N MET A 79 21.43 -8.60 -25.79
CA MET A 79 21.38 -8.62 -24.33
C MET A 79 21.86 -7.28 -23.73
N LEU A 80 22.96 -6.73 -24.25
CA LEU A 80 23.49 -5.44 -23.86
C LEU A 80 22.51 -4.29 -24.16
N ASP A 81 21.96 -4.25 -25.38
CA ASP A 81 20.95 -3.27 -25.78
C ASP A 81 19.70 -3.32 -24.89
N ALA A 82 19.29 -4.51 -24.43
CA ALA A 82 18.18 -4.68 -23.49
C ALA A 82 18.51 -4.17 -22.06
N GLU A 83 19.71 -4.42 -21.54
CA GLU A 83 20.16 -3.85 -20.24
C GLU A 83 20.26 -2.32 -20.31
N VAL A 84 20.81 -1.79 -21.42
CA VAL A 84 20.87 -0.35 -21.69
C VAL A 84 19.46 0.22 -21.77
N ALA A 85 18.55 -0.38 -22.53
CA ALA A 85 17.21 0.15 -22.74
C ALA A 85 16.38 0.25 -21.43
N GLU A 86 16.55 -0.69 -20.50
CA GLU A 86 15.89 -0.65 -19.18
C GLU A 86 16.34 0.54 -18.31
N ASN A 87 17.59 1.00 -18.49
CA ASN A 87 18.20 2.03 -17.66
C ASN A 87 18.21 3.42 -18.33
N PHE A 88 18.57 3.51 -19.62
CA PHE A 88 18.85 4.78 -20.30
C PHE A 88 17.61 5.49 -20.85
N TYR A 89 16.57 4.75 -21.26
CA TYR A 89 15.35 5.37 -21.80
C TYR A 89 14.30 5.67 -20.72
N ARG A 90 14.61 5.39 -19.45
CA ARG A 90 13.78 5.80 -18.32
C ARG A 90 13.84 7.32 -18.18
N LYS A 91 12.68 7.97 -18.28
CA LYS A 91 12.53 9.36 -17.83
C LYS A 91 12.34 9.32 -16.32
N GLU A 92 13.23 9.98 -15.58
CA GLU A 92 13.00 10.27 -14.16
C GLU A 92 11.80 11.21 -14.02
N PHE A 93 11.05 11.05 -12.93
CA PHE A 93 9.96 11.98 -12.61
C PHE A 93 10.54 13.37 -12.30
N THR A 94 9.85 14.40 -12.77
CA THR A 94 10.12 15.77 -12.36
C THR A 94 9.75 15.98 -10.88
N PRO A 95 10.35 16.97 -10.18
CA PRO A 95 9.98 17.28 -8.80
C PRO A 95 8.48 17.59 -8.63
N GLU A 96 7.85 18.22 -9.63
CA GLU A 96 6.42 18.50 -9.63
C GLU A 96 5.56 17.24 -9.71
N GLU A 97 5.94 16.26 -10.54
CA GLU A 97 5.24 14.97 -10.63
C GLU A 97 5.36 14.16 -9.33
N ILE A 98 6.53 14.17 -8.68
CA ILE A 98 6.75 13.53 -7.37
C ILE A 98 5.82 14.16 -6.32
N LEU A 99 5.84 15.49 -6.18
CA LEU A 99 4.97 16.21 -5.23
C LEU A 99 3.47 16.01 -5.53
N SER A 100 3.09 15.91 -6.81
CA SER A 100 1.70 15.62 -7.21
C SER A 100 1.26 14.21 -6.78
N THR A 101 2.18 13.25 -6.85
CA THR A 101 1.96 11.84 -6.45
C THR A 101 1.83 11.73 -4.93
N GLU A 102 2.66 12.43 -4.17
CA GLU A 102 2.61 12.49 -2.70
C GLU A 102 1.32 13.15 -2.21
N ARG A 103 0.93 14.30 -2.78
CA ARG A 103 -0.37 14.93 -2.48
C ARG A 103 -1.53 13.98 -2.78
N ARG A 104 -1.50 13.32 -3.94
CA ARG A 104 -2.57 12.37 -4.31
C ARG A 104 -2.64 11.17 -3.37
N ARG A 105 -1.51 10.72 -2.84
CA ARG A 105 -1.45 9.68 -1.79
C ARG A 105 -2.09 10.18 -0.49
N GLN A 106 -1.75 11.38 -0.04
CA GLN A 106 -2.32 11.99 1.18
C GLN A 106 -3.85 12.13 1.08
N GLU A 107 -4.38 12.63 -0.05
CA GLU A 107 -5.83 12.71 -0.31
C GLU A 107 -6.54 11.35 -0.16
N ILE A 108 -5.91 10.26 -0.62
CA ILE A 108 -6.46 8.90 -0.53
C ILE A 108 -6.39 8.38 0.90
N GLU A 109 -5.31 8.66 1.64
CA GLU A 109 -5.16 8.30 3.05
C GLU A 109 -6.17 9.06 3.93
N GLU A 110 -6.36 10.37 3.72
CA GLU A 110 -7.38 11.19 4.39
C GLU A 110 -8.81 10.74 4.09
N ALA A 111 -9.14 10.47 2.82
CA ALA A 111 -10.46 9.98 2.43
C ALA A 111 -10.79 8.59 3.01
N ARG A 112 -9.76 7.78 3.30
CA ARG A 112 -9.88 6.48 3.97
C ARG A 112 -9.79 6.57 5.50
N ARG A 113 -9.40 7.72 6.06
CA ARG A 113 -9.26 7.90 7.51
C ARG A 113 -10.63 7.73 8.18
N PRO A 114 -10.78 6.84 9.17
CA PRO A 114 -12.01 6.78 9.94
C PRO A 114 -12.20 8.11 10.68
N LYS A 115 -13.40 8.70 10.56
CA LYS A 115 -13.73 9.95 11.26
C LYS A 115 -13.54 9.76 12.77
N GLY A 116 -12.77 10.65 13.39
CA GLY A 116 -12.42 10.56 14.80
C GLY A 116 -13.66 10.60 15.70
N VAL A 117 -13.55 10.08 16.92
CA VAL A 117 -14.65 10.08 17.91
C VAL A 117 -15.19 11.51 18.11
N PHE A 118 -14.29 12.49 18.18
CA PHE A 118 -14.63 13.91 18.26
C PHE A 118 -15.38 14.44 17.02
N GLU A 119 -14.95 14.08 15.80
CA GLU A 119 -15.64 14.48 14.56
C GLU A 119 -17.02 13.84 14.45
N ARG A 120 -17.18 12.59 14.89
CA ARG A 120 -18.48 11.90 14.95
C ARG A 120 -19.42 12.60 15.92
N PHE A 121 -18.94 12.91 17.13
CA PHE A 121 -19.68 13.66 18.15
C PHE A 121 -20.07 15.06 17.66
N TRP A 122 -19.16 15.80 17.02
CA TRP A 122 -19.44 17.14 16.50
C TRP A 122 -20.45 17.15 15.35
N ASN A 123 -20.42 16.13 14.48
CA ASN A 123 -21.43 15.95 13.43
C ASN A 123 -22.81 15.56 14.01
N TRP A 124 -22.85 14.80 15.11
CA TRP A 124 -24.08 14.52 15.85
C TRP A 124 -24.67 15.79 16.49
N ILE A 125 -23.85 16.63 17.15
CA ILE A 125 -24.28 17.95 17.65
C ILE A 125 -24.88 18.78 16.51
N LYS A 126 -24.19 18.89 15.37
CA LYS A 126 -24.71 19.65 14.21
C LYS A 126 -26.02 19.10 13.65
N ALA A 127 -26.28 17.79 13.76
CA ALA A 127 -27.53 17.19 13.33
C ALA A 127 -28.71 17.59 14.24
N LEU A 128 -28.48 17.77 15.55
CA LEU A 128 -29.51 18.23 16.50
C LEU A 128 -29.99 19.67 16.26
N PHE A 129 -29.20 20.49 15.56
CA PHE A 129 -29.55 21.87 15.19
C PHE A 129 -29.98 22.03 13.71
N ARG A 130 -30.19 20.92 12.99
CA ARG A 130 -30.83 20.95 11.67
C ARG A 130 -32.35 21.02 11.83
N SER A 131 -32.86 22.24 11.87
CA SER A 131 -34.28 22.51 11.69
C SER A 131 -34.66 22.22 10.24
N ASP A 132 -35.36 21.11 9.97
CA ASP A 132 -36.06 20.95 8.70
C ASP A 132 -37.14 22.05 8.58
N PRO A 133 -37.20 22.82 7.48
CA PRO A 133 -38.35 23.65 7.21
C PRO A 133 -39.56 22.74 6.98
N LYS A 134 -40.46 22.74 7.95
CA LYS A 134 -41.69 21.94 7.97
C LYS A 134 -42.46 22.13 6.65
N PRO A 135 -42.82 21.06 5.92
CA PRO A 135 -43.73 21.20 4.79
C PRO A 135 -45.08 21.70 5.32
N GLU A 136 -45.54 22.83 4.79
CA GLU A 136 -46.86 23.37 5.13
C GLU A 136 -47.94 22.44 4.59
N VAL A 137 -48.62 21.75 5.50
CA VAL A 137 -49.85 21.01 5.20
C VAL A 137 -51.02 21.95 5.44
N GLU A 138 -51.63 22.40 4.35
CA GLU A 138 -52.83 23.24 4.36
C GLU A 138 -53.99 22.52 5.10
N ALA A 139 -54.70 23.24 5.96
CA ALA A 139 -55.71 22.65 6.85
C ALA A 139 -57.06 22.41 6.15
N ALA A 140 -57.63 21.24 6.36
CA ALA A 140 -58.92 20.84 5.80
C ALA A 140 -60.14 21.52 6.47
N PRO A 141 -61.29 21.64 5.79
CA PRO A 141 -62.60 21.89 6.41
C PRO A 141 -63.42 20.60 6.61
N ALA A 142 -64.17 20.54 7.74
CA ALA A 142 -65.20 19.53 8.02
C ALA A 142 -66.43 19.70 7.09
N ASN A 143 -67.40 18.79 6.92
CA ASN A 143 -68.15 17.90 7.84
C ASN A 143 -69.16 17.07 6.95
N PRO A 144 -70.19 16.35 7.45
CA PRO A 144 -70.28 15.29 8.49
C PRO A 144 -70.77 13.92 7.89
N ALA A 145 -70.96 12.89 8.72
CA ALA A 145 -71.51 11.58 8.33
C ALA A 145 -73.04 11.54 8.16
N PRO A 146 -73.59 10.52 7.46
CA PRO A 146 -74.48 9.57 8.16
C PRO A 146 -74.28 8.09 7.77
N ALA A 147 -74.92 7.19 8.51
CA ALA A 147 -74.70 5.73 8.49
C ALA A 147 -75.76 4.91 7.73
N ALA A 148 -75.41 3.67 7.31
CA ALA A 148 -76.36 2.58 7.04
C ALA A 148 -75.69 1.17 7.03
N VAL A 149 -75.93 0.40 8.11
CA VAL A 149 -76.43 -1.01 8.23
C VAL A 149 -75.88 -2.14 7.29
N PRO A 150 -75.69 -3.40 7.78
CA PRO A 150 -74.90 -4.47 7.10
C PRO A 150 -75.69 -5.72 6.62
N GLN A 151 -75.05 -6.64 5.86
CA GLN A 151 -74.94 -8.10 6.17
C GLN A 151 -74.29 -8.98 5.05
N GLU A 152 -73.86 -10.18 5.46
CA GLU A 152 -73.17 -11.32 4.77
C GLU A 152 -74.09 -12.16 3.81
N PRO A 153 -73.84 -13.44 3.37
CA PRO A 153 -72.72 -14.40 3.61
C PRO A 153 -72.27 -15.36 2.46
N ALA A 154 -71.36 -16.30 2.82
CA ALA A 154 -71.05 -17.62 2.21
C ALA A 154 -70.26 -17.67 0.87
N ALA A 155 -69.44 -18.69 0.52
CA ALA A 155 -68.72 -19.80 1.18
C ALA A 155 -67.78 -20.46 0.11
N GLY A 156 -66.81 -21.37 0.34
CA GLY A 156 -66.24 -22.02 1.54
C GLY A 156 -65.63 -23.41 1.22
N ALA A 157 -64.84 -24.00 2.14
CA ALA A 157 -64.35 -25.42 2.17
C ALA A 157 -63.19 -25.80 1.19
N GLU A 158 -62.21 -26.70 1.44
CA GLU A 158 -61.85 -27.70 2.49
C GLU A 158 -60.29 -27.74 2.70
N ALA A 159 -59.72 -27.99 3.90
CA ALA A 159 -59.08 -29.24 4.43
C ALA A 159 -57.90 -29.85 3.61
N LYS A 160 -56.79 -30.43 4.15
CA LYS A 160 -56.32 -30.81 5.51
C LYS A 160 -54.81 -31.21 5.51
N GLU A 161 -54.28 -31.61 6.68
CA GLU A 161 -52.99 -32.32 7.01
C GLU A 161 -51.76 -31.43 7.36
N ASP A 162 -50.92 -31.71 8.38
CA ASP A 162 -51.07 -32.51 9.62
C ASP A 162 -50.06 -32.04 10.72
N LEU A 163 -50.22 -32.48 11.98
CA LEU A 163 -49.44 -32.09 13.20
C LEU A 163 -48.19 -33.01 13.44
N PRO A 164 -47.30 -32.82 14.47
CA PRO A 164 -47.38 -32.01 15.71
C PRO A 164 -46.10 -31.18 16.09
N PRO A 165 -46.09 -30.44 17.23
CA PRO A 165 -44.94 -29.70 17.73
C PRO A 165 -44.16 -30.42 18.87
N GLU A 166 -42.87 -30.09 19.04
CA GLU A 166 -42.13 -30.23 20.31
C GLU A 166 -41.57 -28.84 20.67
N GLU A 167 -42.02 -28.22 21.77
CA GLU A 167 -41.66 -28.46 23.17
C GLU A 167 -40.27 -27.94 23.56
N ILE A 168 -40.31 -26.90 24.41
CA ILE A 168 -39.18 -26.16 24.95
C ILE A 168 -38.72 -26.92 26.20
N LYS A 169 -37.42 -27.21 26.32
CA LYS A 169 -36.84 -27.69 27.58
C LYS A 169 -35.97 -26.62 28.24
N GLU A 170 -36.23 -26.49 29.53
CA GLU A 170 -35.67 -25.55 30.49
C GLU A 170 -34.45 -26.15 31.21
N SER A 171 -33.68 -25.33 31.94
CA SER A 171 -32.50 -25.67 32.78
C SER A 171 -31.25 -26.15 32.01
N GLU A 172 -30.01 -25.77 32.36
CA GLU A 172 -29.45 -25.41 33.66
C GLU A 172 -28.47 -24.21 33.60
N GLU A 173 -28.38 -23.46 34.70
CA GLU A 173 -27.32 -22.47 34.93
C GLU A 173 -26.05 -23.15 35.51
N PRO A 174 -24.85 -22.84 35.00
CA PRO A 174 -23.63 -22.97 35.78
C PRO A 174 -23.30 -21.64 36.48
N SER A 175 -23.53 -21.63 37.79
CA SER A 175 -22.99 -20.73 38.82
C SER A 175 -21.83 -19.83 38.36
N ALA A 176 -22.06 -18.51 38.42
CA ALA A 176 -21.00 -17.52 38.25
C ALA A 176 -20.02 -17.59 39.43
N SER A 177 -18.78 -18.03 39.15
CA SER A 177 -17.64 -17.80 40.04
C SER A 177 -17.16 -16.36 39.88
N GLU A 178 -17.14 -15.60 40.97
CA GLU A 178 -16.57 -14.24 40.99
C GLU A 178 -15.08 -14.28 40.58
N PRO A 179 -14.64 -13.47 39.59
CA PRO A 179 -13.22 -13.22 39.40
C PRO A 179 -12.73 -12.24 40.47
N GLU A 180 -11.59 -12.54 41.08
CA GLU A 180 -10.96 -11.74 42.13
C GLU A 180 -10.67 -10.29 41.68
N PRO A 181 -10.62 -9.32 42.61
CA PRO A 181 -10.29 -7.93 42.27
C PRO A 181 -8.88 -7.87 41.68
N ALA A 182 -8.78 -7.44 40.42
CA ALA A 182 -7.51 -7.19 39.77
C ALA A 182 -6.72 -6.15 40.58
N SER A 183 -5.54 -6.54 41.05
CA SER A 183 -4.57 -5.63 41.66
C SER A 183 -4.25 -4.49 40.70
N GLU A 184 -4.25 -3.26 41.20
CA GLU A 184 -3.79 -2.09 40.44
C GLU A 184 -2.38 -2.34 39.89
N PRO A 185 -2.07 -1.97 38.64
CA PRO A 185 -0.71 -2.04 38.14
C PRO A 185 0.18 -1.11 38.96
N GLU A 186 1.32 -1.62 39.44
CA GLU A 186 2.32 -0.79 40.11
C GLU A 186 2.73 0.38 39.19
N PRO A 187 2.90 1.60 39.71
CA PRO A 187 3.36 2.72 38.90
C PRO A 187 4.74 2.42 38.34
N GLU A 188 4.93 2.67 37.04
CA GLU A 188 6.24 2.55 36.41
C GLU A 188 7.27 3.40 37.17
N PRO A 189 8.50 2.89 37.40
CA PRO A 189 9.52 3.66 38.09
C PRO A 189 9.83 4.93 37.30
N GLU A 190 9.84 6.08 37.98
CA GLU A 190 10.15 7.36 37.34
C GLU A 190 11.49 7.26 36.59
N PRO A 191 11.59 7.82 35.36
CA PRO A 191 12.85 7.85 34.65
C PRO A 191 13.89 8.58 35.51
N GLY A 192 15.04 7.92 35.73
CA GLY A 192 16.15 8.53 36.45
C GLY A 192 16.57 9.85 35.78
N PRO A 193 17.20 10.77 36.54
CA PRO A 193 17.59 12.07 36.01
C PRO A 193 18.41 11.89 34.73
N GLU A 194 18.08 12.67 33.70
CA GLU A 194 18.83 12.68 32.44
C GLU A 194 20.32 12.93 32.74
N PRO A 195 21.25 12.24 32.06
CA PRO A 195 22.67 12.49 32.24
C PRO A 195 22.95 13.96 31.90
N GLU A 196 23.72 14.64 32.76
CA GLU A 196 24.12 16.02 32.52
C GLU A 196 24.76 16.13 31.13
N PRO A 197 24.43 17.17 30.34
CA PRO A 197 24.98 17.32 29.00
C PRO A 197 26.50 17.42 29.08
N GLU A 198 27.19 16.62 28.25
CA GLU A 198 28.65 16.69 28.16
C GLU A 198 29.09 18.13 27.85
N PRO A 199 30.15 18.64 28.48
CA PRO A 199 30.59 20.02 28.28
C PRO A 199 30.94 20.24 26.80
N GLU A 200 30.35 21.29 26.21
CA GLU A 200 30.56 21.63 24.81
C GLU A 200 32.07 21.74 24.51
N PRO A 201 32.57 21.14 23.41
CA PRO A 201 33.97 21.27 23.04
C PRO A 201 34.27 22.75 22.74
N GLU A 202 35.33 23.28 23.33
CA GLU A 202 35.74 24.68 23.12
C GLU A 202 35.89 24.99 21.61
N PRO A 203 35.55 26.20 21.16
CA PRO A 203 35.52 26.56 19.74
C PRO A 203 36.91 26.54 19.12
N GLY A 204 37.30 25.37 18.62
CA GLY A 204 38.43 25.19 17.72
C GLY A 204 38.22 26.03 16.47
N THR A 205 39.30 26.69 16.01
CA THR A 205 39.25 27.64 14.90
C THR A 205 38.71 26.98 13.62
N GLU A 206 37.47 27.32 13.25
CA GLU A 206 36.87 26.88 11.99
C GLU A 206 37.69 27.41 10.79
N THR A 207 38.53 26.55 10.25
CA THR A 207 39.04 26.74 8.89
C THR A 207 37.90 26.41 7.95
N THR A 208 37.25 27.44 7.38
CA THR A 208 36.11 27.28 6.45
C THR A 208 36.53 26.52 5.19
N GLN A 209 36.49 25.20 5.25
CA GLN A 209 36.62 24.34 4.07
C GLN A 209 35.25 24.25 3.41
N THR A 210 35.08 25.02 2.33
CA THR A 210 33.95 24.86 1.42
C THR A 210 33.81 23.39 1.03
N PRO A 211 32.62 22.76 1.19
CA PRO A 211 32.44 21.37 0.79
C PRO A 211 32.73 21.22 -0.71
N PRO A 212 33.39 20.12 -1.13
CA PRO A 212 33.69 19.91 -2.54
C PRO A 212 32.38 19.86 -3.34
N SER A 213 32.35 20.62 -4.43
CA SER A 213 31.20 20.65 -5.33
C SER A 213 30.89 19.23 -5.82
N PRO A 214 29.61 18.81 -5.88
CA PRO A 214 29.27 17.45 -6.28
C PRO A 214 29.83 17.13 -7.68
N PRO A 215 30.28 15.88 -7.92
CA PRO A 215 30.85 15.51 -9.20
C PRO A 215 29.80 15.70 -10.31
N GLN A 216 30.15 16.52 -11.30
CA GLN A 216 29.30 16.76 -12.47
C GLN A 216 28.97 15.42 -13.15
N PRO A 217 27.71 15.17 -13.56
CA PRO A 217 27.35 13.93 -14.22
C PRO A 217 28.10 13.81 -15.55
N LYS A 218 28.86 12.72 -15.72
CA LYS A 218 29.58 12.43 -16.96
C LYS A 218 28.60 12.40 -18.12
N THR A 219 28.87 13.19 -19.15
CA THR A 219 27.95 13.31 -20.29
C THR A 219 28.36 12.32 -21.37
N ALA A 220 27.43 11.44 -21.75
CA ALA A 220 27.62 10.50 -22.83
C ALA A 220 27.22 11.14 -24.17
N GLU A 221 28.16 11.20 -25.11
CA GLU A 221 27.97 11.66 -26.48
C GLU A 221 28.01 10.43 -27.41
N ILE A 222 26.93 10.18 -28.15
CA ILE A 222 26.87 9.09 -29.14
C ILE A 222 27.50 9.61 -30.44
N ILE A 223 28.58 8.98 -30.87
CA ILE A 223 29.32 9.32 -32.08
C ILE A 223 29.18 8.17 -33.06
N GLU A 224 28.62 8.43 -34.24
CA GLU A 224 28.52 7.44 -35.31
C GLU A 224 29.76 7.52 -36.21
N LYS A 225 30.48 6.41 -36.36
CA LYS A 225 31.69 6.31 -37.18
C LYS A 225 31.74 4.97 -37.88
N ASP A 226 32.05 4.98 -39.18
CA ASP A 226 32.19 3.75 -39.99
C ASP A 226 30.93 2.84 -39.94
N GLY A 227 29.75 3.43 -39.74
CA GLY A 227 28.46 2.73 -39.59
C GLY A 227 28.19 2.15 -38.18
N VAL A 228 29.09 2.35 -37.23
CA VAL A 228 28.99 1.86 -35.85
C VAL A 228 28.80 3.02 -34.88
N ARG A 229 27.90 2.86 -33.91
CA ARG A 229 27.69 3.86 -32.85
C ARG A 229 28.64 3.61 -31.68
N HIS A 230 29.46 4.61 -31.37
CA HIS A 230 30.37 4.61 -30.24
C HIS A 230 29.87 5.58 -29.16
N ILE A 231 29.81 5.13 -27.91
CA ILE A 231 29.50 5.99 -26.78
C ILE A 231 30.81 6.57 -26.24
N LYS A 232 30.95 7.91 -26.31
CA LYS A 232 32.09 8.63 -25.75
C LYS A 232 31.66 9.40 -24.51
N TRP A 233 32.34 9.15 -23.39
CA TRP A 233 32.11 9.87 -22.14
C TRP A 233 32.99 11.14 -22.08
N ARG A 234 32.40 12.26 -21.68
CA ARG A 234 33.09 13.47 -21.24
C ARG A 234 32.97 13.64 -19.72
#